data_AF-A0A8D0LBN5-F1
#
_entry.id   AF-A0A8D0LBN5-F1
#
_cell.length_a   1.000
_cell.length_b   1.000
_cell.length_c   1.000
_cell.angle_alpha   90.00
_cell.angle_beta   90.00
_cell.angle_gamma   90.00
#
_symmetry.space_group_name_H-M   'P 1'
#
loop_
_entity.id
_entity.type
_entity.pdbx_description
1 polymer ?
#
loop_
_entity_poly.entity_id
_entity_poly.type
_entity_poly.pdbx_seq_one_letter_code
_entity_poly.pdbx_strand_id
1 'polypeptide(L)'
;MTVRSLWQAVAFVERHRASCLAVSCVGLLGASLSYHLFPKQTFQLLYQSWPEGQPARLSEALQDLFRDVLDDVGVKSPNCYRAFAAYGFQTVSAGVPWLPGGSVVGIPDNFNFTPQDSQGIVNYIVVLNSKEVNWESKDGLALKEALTLSREARKFAIAREVVYLQSNSPIIYATVAPVCLASTYISGVTIKQLLGLYSGPMVLRGFYNLVVAAIGYVGYCLAYDAVNRGLDYRSDRKTAMMSKDYARGGVEFYDKILSHNRTLRFLLGKQGEATFALNGNLFPRHWLRSKHTPYTSRRDRIVNVLRVSET
;
A
#
# COMPACT_ATOMS: atom_id res chain seq x y z
N MET A 1 -12.86 -43.09 -7.51
CA MET A 1 -13.69 -42.25 -6.62
C MET A 1 -13.62 -40.76 -6.95
N THR A 2 -12.48 -40.23 -7.40
CA THR A 2 -12.24 -38.80 -7.70
C THR A 2 -13.05 -38.23 -8.87
N VAL A 3 -13.35 -39.03 -9.90
CA VAL A 3 -14.13 -38.55 -11.08
C VAL A 3 -15.60 -38.33 -10.73
N ARG A 4 -16.21 -39.22 -9.94
CA ARG A 4 -17.62 -39.11 -9.53
C ARG A 4 -17.86 -37.91 -8.61
N SER A 5 -16.93 -37.61 -7.70
CA SER A 5 -17.00 -36.43 -6.85
C SER A 5 -16.83 -35.12 -7.64
N LEU A 6 -15.98 -35.10 -8.67
CA LEU A 6 -15.85 -33.96 -9.59
C LEU A 6 -17.16 -33.68 -10.35
N TRP A 7 -17.82 -34.72 -10.88
CA TRP A 7 -19.10 -34.55 -11.57
C TRP A 7 -20.21 -34.06 -10.63
N GLN A 8 -20.25 -34.55 -9.39
CA GLN A 8 -21.18 -34.07 -8.37
C GLN A 8 -20.93 -32.61 -8.01
N ALA A 9 -19.66 -32.20 -7.88
CA ALA A 9 -19.28 -30.81 -7.63
C ALA A 9 -19.67 -29.89 -8.80
N VAL A 10 -19.43 -30.30 -10.04
CA VAL A 10 -19.82 -29.54 -11.24
C VAL A 10 -21.34 -29.36 -11.30
N ALA A 11 -22.12 -30.42 -11.12
CA ALA A 11 -23.58 -30.34 -11.12
C ALA A 11 -24.12 -29.46 -9.98
N PHE A 12 -23.49 -29.51 -8.80
CA PHE A 12 -23.84 -28.64 -7.67
C PHE A 12 -23.58 -27.16 -7.99
N VAL A 13 -22.40 -26.84 -8.54
CA VAL A 13 -22.05 -25.47 -8.94
C VAL A 13 -22.98 -24.98 -10.03
N GLU A 14 -23.36 -25.81 -11.01
CA GLU A 14 -24.31 -25.43 -12.06
C GLU A 14 -25.71 -25.10 -11.52
N ARG A 15 -26.16 -25.81 -10.49
CA ARG A 15 -27.46 -25.57 -9.86
C ARG A 15 -27.46 -24.32 -8.97
N HIS A 16 -26.32 -23.96 -8.37
CA HIS A 16 -26.21 -22.88 -7.39
C HIS A 16 -25.26 -21.74 -7.82
N ARG A 17 -25.12 -21.49 -9.13
CA ARG A 17 -24.10 -20.57 -9.67
C ARG A 17 -24.12 -19.18 -9.04
N ALA A 18 -25.30 -18.59 -8.84
CA ALA A 18 -25.44 -17.27 -8.22
C ALA A 18 -24.97 -17.27 -6.76
N SER A 19 -25.34 -18.30 -5.98
CA SER A 19 -24.89 -18.47 -4.60
C SER A 19 -23.37 -18.69 -4.54
N CYS A 20 -22.79 -19.49 -5.44
CA CYS A 20 -21.34 -19.69 -5.51
C CYS A 20 -20.59 -18.40 -5.83
N LEU A 21 -21.12 -17.57 -6.75
CA LEU A 21 -20.55 -16.26 -7.05
C LEU A 21 -20.62 -15.33 -5.84
N ALA A 22 -21.78 -15.26 -5.17
CA ALA A 22 -21.98 -14.43 -4.00
C ALA A 22 -21.01 -14.81 -2.88
N VAL A 23 -20.90 -16.11 -2.56
CA VAL A 23 -19.95 -16.63 -1.56
C VAL A 23 -18.52 -16.31 -1.95
N SER A 24 -18.16 -16.42 -3.23
CA SER A 24 -16.81 -16.10 -3.72
C SER A 24 -16.51 -14.60 -3.60
N CYS A 25 -17.46 -13.72 -3.93
CA CYS A 25 -17.31 -12.27 -3.78
C CYS A 25 -17.18 -11.87 -2.30
N VAL A 26 -18.02 -12.42 -1.42
CA VAL A 26 -17.94 -12.20 0.02
C VAL A 26 -16.62 -12.72 0.57
N GLY A 27 -16.17 -13.90 0.13
CA GLY A 27 -14.88 -14.47 0.51
C GLY A 27 -13.70 -13.60 0.09
N LEU A 28 -13.67 -13.10 -1.15
CA LEU A 28 -12.64 -12.20 -1.64
C LEU A 28 -12.61 -10.87 -0.89
N LEU A 29 -13.79 -10.30 -0.62
CA LEU A 29 -13.92 -9.07 0.15
C LEU A 29 -13.41 -9.27 1.59
N GLY A 30 -13.85 -10.33 2.25
CA GLY A 30 -13.46 -10.67 3.61
C GLY A 30 -11.96 -10.94 3.73
N ALA A 31 -11.38 -11.70 2.79
CA ALA A 31 -9.94 -11.94 2.73
C ALA A 31 -9.16 -10.62 2.56
N SER A 32 -9.60 -9.75 1.65
CA SER A 32 -8.95 -8.47 1.36
C SER A 32 -9.08 -7.45 2.50
N LEU A 33 -10.16 -7.51 3.28
CA LEU A 33 -10.39 -6.65 4.44
C LEU A 33 -9.86 -7.22 5.76
N SER A 34 -9.49 -8.49 5.83
CA SER A 34 -9.15 -9.20 7.07
C SER A 34 -8.19 -8.42 7.98
N TYR A 35 -7.10 -7.89 7.43
CA TYR A 35 -6.10 -7.12 8.16
C TYR A 35 -6.51 -5.68 8.48
N HIS A 36 -7.59 -5.19 7.85
CA HIS A 36 -8.20 -3.90 8.16
C HIS A 36 -9.35 -4.00 9.17
N LEU A 37 -9.97 -5.17 9.33
CA LEU A 37 -11.00 -5.39 10.35
C LEU A 37 -10.41 -5.55 11.75
N PHE A 38 -9.24 -6.21 11.85
CA PHE A 38 -8.54 -6.47 13.10
C PHE A 38 -7.09 -5.96 13.05
N PRO A 39 -6.87 -4.66 12.82
CA PRO A 39 -5.56 -4.13 12.47
C PRO A 39 -4.51 -4.33 13.56
N LYS A 40 -4.90 -4.41 14.85
CA LYS A 40 -3.95 -4.66 15.94
C LYS A 40 -3.45 -6.10 15.97
N GLN A 41 -4.36 -7.06 15.81
CA GLN A 41 -4.06 -8.49 15.93
C GLN A 41 -3.39 -9.06 14.68
N THR A 42 -3.47 -8.35 13.55
CA THR A 42 -2.95 -8.82 12.26
C THR A 42 -1.85 -7.89 11.75
N PHE A 43 -2.20 -6.68 11.33
CA PHE A 43 -1.30 -5.75 10.67
C PHE A 43 -0.22 -5.21 11.61
N GLN A 44 -0.59 -4.74 12.80
CA GLN A 44 0.38 -4.22 13.76
C GLN A 44 1.36 -5.32 14.18
N LEU A 45 0.90 -6.53 14.48
CA LEU A 45 1.78 -7.65 14.82
C LEU A 45 2.81 -7.92 13.70
N LEU A 46 2.39 -7.81 12.44
CA LEU A 46 3.28 -7.98 11.30
C LEU A 46 4.31 -6.86 11.21
N TYR A 47 3.93 -5.60 11.41
CA TYR A 47 4.76 -4.41 11.16
C TYR A 47 5.45 -3.80 12.38
N GLN A 48 5.13 -4.25 13.59
CA GLN A 48 5.68 -3.73 14.84
C GLN A 48 7.21 -3.92 14.87
N SER A 49 7.93 -2.90 15.35
CA SER A 49 9.36 -2.97 15.64
C SER A 49 9.56 -3.72 16.98
N TRP A 50 10.50 -4.67 17.01
CA TRP A 50 10.79 -5.53 18.17
C TRP A 50 12.27 -5.50 18.56
N PRO A 51 12.83 -4.34 18.95
CA PRO A 51 14.18 -4.28 19.48
C PRO A 51 14.27 -5.19 20.71
N GLU A 52 15.31 -6.04 20.74
CA GLU A 52 15.58 -6.97 21.85
C GLU A 52 14.40 -7.91 22.18
N GLY A 53 13.54 -8.20 21.20
CA GLY A 53 12.40 -9.10 21.36
C GLY A 53 11.21 -8.50 22.12
N GLN A 54 11.22 -7.20 22.40
CA GLN A 54 10.11 -6.47 23.03
C GLN A 54 9.49 -5.45 22.06
N PRO A 55 8.17 -5.20 22.12
CA PRO A 55 7.54 -4.27 21.21
C PRO A 55 8.01 -2.84 21.50
N ALA A 56 8.63 -2.21 20.50
CA ALA A 56 9.08 -0.83 20.58
C ALA A 56 7.92 0.13 20.89
N ARG A 57 8.20 1.13 21.72
CA ARG A 57 7.28 2.23 22.00
C ARG A 57 7.71 3.46 21.21
N LEU A 58 6.72 4.21 20.73
CA LEU A 58 6.97 5.52 20.14
C LEU A 58 7.46 6.48 21.22
N SER A 59 8.45 7.31 20.89
CA SER A 59 8.86 8.43 21.74
C SER A 59 7.71 9.41 21.96
N GLU A 60 7.76 10.16 23.05
CA GLU A 60 6.77 11.21 23.34
C GLU A 60 6.66 12.22 22.20
N ALA A 61 7.80 12.63 21.63
CA ALA A 61 7.84 13.55 20.49
C ALA A 61 7.08 13.02 19.25
N LEU A 62 7.14 11.70 18.97
CA LEU A 62 6.38 11.11 17.86
C LEU A 62 4.90 10.94 18.19
N GLN A 63 4.57 10.69 19.46
CA GLN A 63 3.17 10.67 19.91
C GLN A 63 2.54 12.06 19.80
N ASP A 64 3.27 13.11 20.19
CA ASP A 64 2.87 14.51 20.01
C ASP A 64 2.69 14.86 18.55
N LEU A 65 3.68 14.53 17.71
CA LEU A 65 3.59 14.75 16.27
C LEU A 65 2.39 14.04 15.64
N PHE A 66 2.07 12.82 16.10
CA PHE A 66 0.89 12.11 15.65
C PHE A 66 -0.40 12.81 16.07
N ARG A 67 -0.49 13.31 17.30
CA ARG A 67 -1.64 14.10 17.79
C ARG A 67 -1.81 15.38 16.97
N ASP A 68 -0.74 16.15 16.77
CA ASP A 68 -0.74 17.33 15.91
C ASP A 68 -1.32 17.01 14.53
N VAL A 69 -0.91 15.88 13.93
CA VAL A 69 -1.39 15.46 12.61
C VAL A 69 -2.88 15.09 12.62
N LEU A 70 -3.38 14.41 13.66
CA LEU A 70 -4.81 14.09 13.76
C LEU A 70 -5.66 15.37 13.83
N ASP A 71 -5.18 16.38 14.57
CA ASP A 71 -5.82 17.67 14.71
C ASP A 71 -5.77 18.45 13.39
N ASP A 72 -4.60 18.53 12.75
CA ASP A 72 -4.42 19.18 11.44
C ASP A 72 -5.33 18.57 10.37
N VAL A 73 -5.46 17.23 10.34
CA VAL A 73 -6.36 16.50 9.41
C VAL A 73 -7.84 16.71 9.76
N GLY A 74 -8.16 17.11 10.99
CA GLY A 74 -9.54 17.32 11.45
C GLY A 74 -10.33 16.02 11.56
N VAL A 75 -9.72 14.96 12.12
CA VAL A 75 -10.44 13.70 12.31
C VAL A 75 -11.53 13.84 13.38
N LYS A 76 -12.73 13.32 13.11
CA LYS A 76 -13.88 13.45 14.03
C LYS A 76 -13.70 12.67 15.34
N SER A 77 -13.01 11.53 15.27
CA SER A 77 -12.83 10.62 16.41
C SER A 77 -11.36 10.24 16.54
N PRO A 78 -10.50 11.11 17.12
CA PRO A 78 -9.06 10.85 17.27
C PRO A 78 -8.76 9.52 17.99
N ASN A 79 -9.60 9.14 18.96
CA ASN A 79 -9.47 7.89 19.73
C ASN A 79 -9.58 6.61 18.87
N CYS A 80 -10.11 6.72 17.66
CA CYS A 80 -10.18 5.62 16.70
C CYS A 80 -8.86 5.39 15.95
N TYR A 81 -7.87 6.28 16.10
CA TYR A 81 -6.56 6.20 15.48
C TYR A 81 -5.50 5.92 16.54
N ARG A 82 -4.57 5.01 16.25
CA ARG A 82 -3.46 4.70 17.15
C ARG A 82 -2.16 4.61 16.38
N ALA A 83 -1.11 5.21 16.91
CA ALA A 83 0.22 5.07 16.35
C ALA A 83 0.98 3.92 17.04
N PHE A 84 1.87 3.25 16.31
CA PHE A 84 2.82 2.28 16.85
C PHE A 84 4.18 2.41 16.17
N ALA A 85 5.24 1.93 16.83
CA ALA A 85 6.58 1.90 16.26
C ALA A 85 6.67 0.78 15.21
N ALA A 86 6.82 1.15 13.94
CA ALA A 86 6.91 0.20 12.84
C ALA A 86 8.37 -0.07 12.46
N TYR A 87 8.66 -1.30 12.05
CA TYR A 87 9.96 -1.60 11.44
C TYR A 87 10.02 -1.02 10.01
N GLY A 88 11.23 -0.71 9.56
CA GLY A 88 11.50 -0.16 8.23
C GLY A 88 11.63 1.36 8.25
N PHE A 89 11.46 1.99 7.09
CA PHE A 89 11.77 3.42 6.89
C PHE A 89 10.60 4.24 6.32
N GLN A 90 9.44 3.61 6.12
CA GLN A 90 8.25 4.25 5.55
C GLN A 90 7.06 4.05 6.48
N THR A 91 6.20 5.06 6.56
CA THR A 91 4.93 4.97 7.28
C THR A 91 4.02 3.95 6.61
N VAL A 92 3.29 3.21 7.43
CA VAL A 92 2.34 2.18 6.98
C VAL A 92 1.03 2.33 7.75
N SER A 93 -0.08 1.89 7.18
CA SER A 93 -1.36 1.98 7.89
C SER A 93 -2.35 0.89 7.53
N ALA A 94 -3.25 0.60 8.47
CA ALA A 94 -4.37 -0.30 8.25
C ALA A 94 -5.52 0.04 9.19
N GLY A 95 -6.73 -0.25 8.74
CA GLY A 95 -7.92 -0.20 9.58
C GLY A 95 -9.06 0.52 8.90
N VAL A 96 -10.17 0.61 9.62
CA VAL A 96 -11.34 1.40 9.22
C VAL A 96 -11.75 2.21 10.45
N PRO A 97 -11.61 3.55 10.43
CA PRO A 97 -11.73 4.36 11.66
C PRO A 97 -13.06 4.24 12.39
N TRP A 98 -14.15 4.01 11.66
CA TRP A 98 -15.50 3.90 12.22
C TRP A 98 -15.88 2.48 12.67
N LEU A 99 -15.02 1.48 12.46
CA LEU A 99 -15.21 0.14 13.02
C LEU A 99 -14.64 0.04 14.44
N PRO A 100 -15.11 -0.91 15.27
CA PRO A 100 -14.60 -1.11 16.64
C PRO A 100 -13.09 -1.37 16.72
N GLY A 101 -12.50 -1.98 15.68
CA GLY A 101 -11.06 -2.19 15.58
C GLY A 101 -10.24 -0.90 15.44
N GLY A 102 -10.88 0.18 14.97
CA GLY A 102 -10.27 1.46 14.68
C GLY A 102 -9.27 1.38 13.53
N SER A 103 -8.25 2.23 13.59
CA SER A 103 -7.14 2.26 12.65
C SER A 103 -5.81 2.42 13.36
N VAL A 104 -4.77 1.85 12.74
CA VAL A 104 -3.40 1.91 13.23
C VAL A 104 -2.50 2.54 12.16
N VAL A 105 -1.56 3.37 12.61
CA VAL A 105 -0.53 4.00 11.78
C VAL A 105 0.84 3.61 12.34
N GLY A 106 1.61 2.88 11.55
CA GLY A 106 2.98 2.53 11.85
C GLY A 106 3.91 3.68 11.51
N ILE A 107 4.62 4.18 12.52
CA ILE A 107 5.60 5.25 12.37
C ILE A 107 6.99 4.62 12.54
N PRO A 108 7.86 4.72 11.54
CA PRO A 108 9.22 4.22 11.63
C PRO A 108 10.05 4.86 12.75
N ASP A 109 10.92 4.07 13.38
CA ASP A 109 11.81 4.58 14.42
C ASP A 109 12.76 5.67 13.91
N ASN A 110 13.06 5.71 12.60
CA ASN A 110 13.90 6.75 12.01
C ASN A 110 13.29 8.15 12.07
N PHE A 111 12.00 8.27 12.38
CA PHE A 111 11.35 9.56 12.56
C PHE A 111 11.76 10.23 13.87
N ASN A 112 12.38 9.53 14.81
CA ASN A 112 12.96 10.15 16.00
C ASN A 112 14.17 11.02 15.67
N PHE A 113 14.85 10.75 14.56
CA PHE A 113 16.08 11.45 14.21
C PHE A 113 15.76 12.83 13.66
N THR A 114 16.44 13.83 14.20
CA THR A 114 16.35 15.21 13.71
C THR A 114 17.64 15.56 12.98
N PRO A 115 17.62 16.55 12.07
CA PRO A 115 18.84 17.06 11.46
C PRO A 115 19.91 17.49 12.48
N GLN A 116 19.48 17.88 13.68
CA GLN A 116 20.33 18.30 14.79
C GLN A 116 20.85 17.12 15.64
N ASP A 117 20.12 16.00 15.69
CA ASP A 117 20.48 14.78 16.44
C ASP A 117 20.89 13.65 15.48
N SER A 118 22.04 13.85 14.83
CA SER A 118 22.54 12.93 13.80
C SER A 118 23.17 11.65 14.38
N GLN A 119 23.32 11.51 15.70
CA GLN A 119 23.93 10.33 16.31
C GLN A 119 22.97 9.14 16.42
N GLY A 120 21.66 9.39 16.48
CA GLY A 120 20.66 8.31 16.61
C GLY A 120 20.61 7.33 15.43
N ILE A 121 20.87 7.77 14.19
CA ILE A 121 20.84 6.91 12.99
C ILE A 121 21.95 5.85 13.03
N VAL A 122 23.10 6.19 13.62
CA VAL A 122 24.30 5.32 13.65
C VAL A 122 24.06 4.05 14.46
N ASN A 123 23.12 4.08 15.41
CA ASN A 123 22.76 2.93 16.26
C ASN A 123 21.78 1.96 15.58
N TYR A 124 21.26 2.28 14.40
CA TYR A 124 20.42 1.35 13.65
C TYR A 124 21.31 0.42 12.84
N ILE A 125 21.38 -0.86 13.23
CA ILE A 125 22.15 -1.86 12.48
C ILE A 125 21.41 -2.15 11.17
N VAL A 126 21.81 -1.47 10.09
CA VAL A 126 21.37 -1.79 8.74
C VAL A 126 22.35 -2.81 8.18
N VAL A 127 21.94 -4.08 8.16
CA VAL A 127 22.71 -5.15 7.50
C VAL A 127 22.25 -5.26 6.05
N LEU A 128 23.13 -4.93 5.11
CA LEU A 128 22.93 -5.12 3.67
C LEU A 128 23.90 -6.19 3.18
N ASN A 129 23.40 -7.25 2.54
CA ASN A 129 24.23 -8.37 2.05
C ASN A 129 25.16 -8.96 3.13
N SER A 130 24.65 -9.15 4.35
CA SER A 130 25.39 -9.65 5.52
C SER A 130 26.58 -8.77 5.95
N LYS A 131 26.57 -7.49 5.56
CA LYS A 131 27.54 -6.48 6.00
C LYS A 131 26.80 -5.29 6.59
N GLU A 132 27.30 -4.78 7.69
CA GLU A 132 26.79 -3.54 8.27
C GLU A 132 27.16 -2.35 7.36
N VAL A 133 26.24 -1.40 7.23
CA VAL A 133 26.52 -0.16 6.51
C VAL A 133 27.55 0.65 7.29
N ASN A 134 28.68 0.95 6.66
CA ASN A 134 29.62 1.92 7.21
C ASN A 134 29.04 3.33 7.07
N TRP A 135 28.53 3.89 8.16
CA TRP A 135 27.92 5.22 8.22
C TRP A 135 28.87 6.37 7.91
N GLU A 136 30.18 6.17 8.03
CA GLU A 136 31.21 7.18 7.72
C GLU A 136 31.60 7.16 6.24
N SER A 137 31.25 6.11 5.50
CA SER A 137 31.47 6.04 4.06
C SER A 137 30.60 7.05 3.33
N LYS A 138 31.00 7.45 2.11
CA LYS A 138 30.22 8.34 1.24
C LYS A 138 28.77 7.87 1.07
N ASP A 139 28.58 6.57 0.85
CA ASP A 139 27.24 5.98 0.65
C ASP A 139 26.46 5.88 1.98
N GLY A 140 27.15 5.64 3.10
CA GLY A 140 26.57 5.67 4.43
C GLY A 140 26.07 7.05 4.83
N LEU A 141 26.84 8.11 4.55
CA LEU A 141 26.44 9.50 4.75
C LEU A 141 25.23 9.87 3.87
N ALA A 142 25.24 9.46 2.60
CA ALA A 142 24.11 9.67 1.70
C ALA A 142 22.84 8.93 2.19
N LEU A 143 22.99 7.71 2.72
CA LEU A 143 21.88 6.96 3.30
C LEU A 143 21.34 7.63 4.56
N LYS A 144 22.23 8.06 5.46
CA LYS A 144 21.89 8.79 6.69
C LYS A 144 21.12 10.07 6.36
N GLU A 145 21.59 10.83 5.39
CA GLU A 145 20.92 12.04 4.94
C GLU A 145 19.52 11.74 4.38
N ALA A 146 19.38 10.67 3.59
CA ALA A 146 18.11 10.25 3.03
C ALA A 146 17.09 9.74 4.07
N LEU A 147 17.57 9.20 5.21
CA LEU A 147 16.72 8.73 6.31
C LEU A 147 16.35 9.83 7.32
N THR A 148 17.04 10.99 7.26
CA THR A 148 16.74 12.15 8.11
C THR A 148 15.67 13.01 7.44
N LEU A 149 14.51 13.12 8.09
CA LEU A 149 13.38 13.91 7.60
C LEU A 149 13.18 15.18 8.45
N SER A 150 12.80 16.28 7.82
CA SER A 150 12.30 17.48 8.52
C SER A 150 11.02 17.19 9.31
N ARG A 151 10.59 18.15 10.14
CA ARG A 151 9.30 18.02 10.87
C ARG A 151 8.14 18.00 9.89
N GLU A 152 8.20 18.82 8.84
CA GLU A 152 7.19 18.96 7.80
C GLU A 152 7.07 17.66 6.98
N ALA A 153 8.20 17.05 6.61
CA ALA A 153 8.22 15.78 5.91
C ALA A 153 7.65 14.63 6.76
N ARG A 154 7.98 14.60 8.06
CA ARG A 154 7.38 13.62 9.01
C ARG A 154 5.88 13.83 9.17
N LYS A 155 5.43 15.09 9.34
CA LYS A 155 4.00 15.44 9.38
C LYS A 155 3.29 14.97 8.12
N PHE A 156 3.83 15.27 6.94
CA PHE A 156 3.24 14.84 5.67
C PHE A 156 3.13 13.32 5.59
N ALA A 157 4.21 12.59 5.88
CA ALA A 157 4.25 11.14 5.81
C ALA A 157 3.20 10.46 6.69
N ILE A 158 3.00 10.97 7.90
CA ILE A 158 1.95 10.48 8.81
C ILE A 158 0.56 10.89 8.28
N ALA A 159 0.38 12.16 7.91
CA ALA A 159 -0.92 12.71 7.51
C ALA A 159 -1.48 12.02 6.26
N ARG A 160 -0.65 11.66 5.28
CA ARG A 160 -1.12 10.90 4.10
C ARG A 160 -1.68 9.53 4.46
N GLU A 161 -1.20 8.89 5.52
CA GLU A 161 -1.74 7.61 5.98
C GLU A 161 -3.08 7.84 6.71
N VAL A 162 -3.18 8.88 7.54
CA VAL A 162 -4.44 9.26 8.22
C VAL A 162 -5.53 9.62 7.20
N VAL A 163 -5.20 10.43 6.19
CA VAL A 163 -6.13 10.81 5.11
C VAL A 163 -6.54 9.61 4.27
N TYR A 164 -5.63 8.66 4.03
CA TYR A 164 -5.92 7.41 3.32
C TYR A 164 -6.98 6.60 4.08
N LEU A 165 -6.79 6.41 5.39
CA LEU A 165 -7.73 5.71 6.27
C LEU A 165 -9.08 6.44 6.39
N GLN A 166 -9.05 7.76 6.62
CA GLN A 166 -10.25 8.60 6.76
C GLN A 166 -11.10 8.60 5.48
N SER A 167 -10.48 8.44 4.31
CA SER A 167 -11.16 8.40 3.01
C SER A 167 -11.76 7.04 2.66
N ASN A 168 -11.80 6.07 3.60
CA ASN A 168 -12.25 4.68 3.38
C ASN A 168 -11.48 3.95 2.27
N SER A 169 -10.24 4.38 2.00
CA SER A 169 -9.41 3.81 0.92
C SER A 169 -9.19 2.30 1.07
N PRO A 170 -8.97 1.73 2.28
CA PRO A 170 -8.94 0.28 2.49
C PRO A 170 -10.16 -0.47 1.94
N ILE A 171 -11.36 0.09 2.12
CA ILE A 171 -12.61 -0.52 1.65
C ILE A 171 -12.70 -0.44 0.14
N ILE A 172 -12.42 0.74 -0.44
CA ILE A 172 -12.43 0.95 -1.89
C ILE A 172 -11.45 0.00 -2.58
N TYR A 173 -10.28 -0.20 -1.99
CA TYR A 173 -9.28 -1.12 -2.52
C TYR A 173 -9.73 -2.58 -2.43
N ALA A 174 -10.31 -3.00 -1.29
CA ALA A 174 -10.76 -4.37 -1.09
C ALA A 174 -11.96 -4.78 -1.96
N THR A 175 -12.76 -3.83 -2.46
CA THR A 175 -13.90 -4.12 -3.33
C THR A 175 -13.53 -4.37 -4.79
N VAL A 176 -12.29 -4.05 -5.22
CA VAL A 176 -11.89 -4.22 -6.62
C VAL A 176 -11.99 -5.68 -7.08
N ALA A 177 -11.47 -6.62 -6.29
CA ALA A 177 -11.49 -8.04 -6.62
C ALA A 177 -12.93 -8.60 -6.78
N PRO A 178 -13.84 -8.45 -5.81
CA PRO A 178 -15.21 -8.96 -5.96
C PRO A 178 -15.98 -8.26 -7.08
N VAL A 179 -15.80 -6.95 -7.29
CA VAL A 179 -16.45 -6.23 -8.41
C VAL A 179 -15.97 -6.77 -9.75
N CYS A 180 -14.66 -6.99 -9.93
CA CYS A 180 -14.11 -7.53 -11.17
C CYS A 180 -14.56 -8.98 -11.40
N LEU A 181 -14.61 -9.82 -10.34
CA LEU A 181 -15.11 -11.19 -10.43
C LEU A 181 -16.58 -11.22 -10.87
N ALA A 182 -17.43 -10.46 -10.20
CA ALA A 182 -18.86 -10.36 -10.53
C ALA A 182 -19.07 -9.85 -11.96
N SER A 183 -18.35 -8.79 -12.35
CA SER A 183 -18.44 -8.21 -13.70
C SER A 183 -18.00 -9.21 -14.77
N THR A 184 -16.91 -9.94 -14.54
CA THR A 184 -16.41 -10.98 -15.47
C THR A 184 -17.43 -12.11 -15.61
N TYR A 185 -18.01 -12.57 -14.50
CA TYR A 185 -19.02 -13.62 -14.53
C TYR A 185 -20.28 -13.19 -15.28
N ILE A 186 -20.84 -12.03 -14.93
CA ILE A 186 -22.09 -11.53 -15.52
C ILE A 186 -21.93 -11.27 -17.02
N SER A 187 -20.84 -10.60 -17.42
CA SER A 187 -20.53 -10.37 -18.84
C SER A 187 -20.33 -11.69 -19.59
N GLY A 188 -19.58 -12.63 -19.00
CA GLY A 188 -19.34 -13.95 -19.56
C GLY A 188 -20.61 -14.74 -19.84
N VAL A 189 -21.57 -14.72 -18.89
CA VAL A 189 -22.88 -15.37 -19.06
C VAL A 189 -23.71 -14.65 -20.12
N THR A 190 -23.81 -13.32 -20.04
CA THR A 190 -24.64 -12.51 -20.93
C THR A 190 -24.20 -12.64 -22.38
N ILE A 191 -22.91 -12.47 -22.67
CA ILE A 191 -22.37 -12.58 -24.03
C ILE A 191 -22.55 -14.01 -24.58
N LYS A 192 -22.39 -15.03 -23.73
CA LYS A 192 -22.62 -16.42 -24.14
C LYS A 192 -24.08 -16.70 -24.50
N GLN A 193 -25.03 -16.08 -23.79
CA GLN A 193 -26.46 -16.15 -24.14
C GLN A 193 -26.74 -15.43 -25.46
N LEU A 194 -26.22 -14.21 -25.63
CA LEU A 194 -26.42 -13.41 -26.84
C LEU A 194 -25.86 -14.08 -28.10
N LEU A 195 -24.72 -14.76 -27.99
CA LEU A 195 -24.10 -15.47 -29.11
C LEU A 195 -24.65 -16.89 -29.33
N GLY A 196 -25.66 -17.32 -28.56
CA GLY A 196 -26.23 -18.67 -28.69
C GLY A 196 -25.24 -19.80 -28.35
N LEU A 197 -24.11 -19.51 -27.71
CA LEU A 197 -23.01 -20.46 -27.46
C LEU A 197 -23.40 -21.58 -26.48
N TYR A 198 -24.54 -21.47 -25.79
CA TYR A 198 -25.03 -22.51 -24.88
C TYR A 198 -25.42 -23.81 -25.60
N SER A 199 -25.90 -23.73 -26.84
CA SER A 199 -26.20 -24.90 -27.68
C SER A 199 -24.98 -25.45 -28.42
N GLY A 200 -23.82 -24.79 -28.31
CA GLY A 200 -22.60 -25.15 -29.01
C GLY A 200 -21.80 -26.32 -28.38
N PRO A 201 -20.79 -26.85 -29.10
CA PRO A 201 -19.93 -27.93 -28.63
C PRO A 201 -19.26 -27.60 -27.29
N MET A 202 -19.05 -28.62 -26.44
CA MET A 202 -18.46 -28.44 -25.10
C MET A 202 -17.07 -27.80 -25.14
N VAL A 203 -16.26 -28.14 -26.16
CA VAL A 203 -14.91 -27.58 -26.36
C VAL A 203 -14.96 -26.06 -26.60
N LEU A 204 -15.89 -25.61 -27.46
CA LEU A 204 -16.05 -24.19 -27.77
C LEU A 204 -16.48 -23.39 -26.53
N ARG A 205 -17.40 -23.95 -25.72
CA ARG A 205 -17.82 -23.36 -24.45
C ARG A 205 -16.67 -23.27 -23.45
N GLY A 206 -15.82 -24.29 -23.39
CA GLY A 206 -14.62 -24.33 -22.56
C GLY A 206 -13.61 -23.25 -22.97
N PHE A 207 -13.29 -23.17 -24.27
CA PHE A 207 -12.38 -22.16 -24.81
C PHE A 207 -12.88 -20.73 -24.56
N TYR A 208 -14.16 -20.47 -24.82
CA TYR A 208 -14.77 -19.18 -24.53
C TYR A 208 -14.64 -18.79 -23.04
N ASN A 209 -14.93 -19.71 -22.11
CA ASN A 209 -14.79 -19.45 -20.68
C ASN A 209 -13.36 -19.11 -20.29
N LEU A 210 -12.38 -19.80 -20.88
CA LEU A 210 -10.96 -19.52 -20.65
C LEU A 210 -10.58 -18.12 -21.12
N VAL A 211 -11.03 -17.72 -22.32
CA VAL A 211 -10.80 -16.38 -22.86
C VAL A 211 -11.44 -15.31 -21.98
N VAL A 212 -12.71 -15.49 -21.58
CA VAL A 212 -13.39 -14.55 -20.67
C VAL A 212 -12.68 -14.45 -19.33
N ALA A 213 -12.23 -15.57 -18.76
CA ALA A 213 -11.47 -15.56 -17.51
C ALA A 213 -10.13 -14.83 -17.65
N ALA A 214 -9.42 -15.02 -18.76
CA ALA A 214 -8.17 -14.31 -19.05
C ALA A 214 -8.40 -12.80 -19.19
N ILE A 215 -9.42 -12.38 -19.94
CA ILE A 215 -9.80 -10.96 -20.09
C ILE A 215 -10.19 -10.38 -18.73
N GLY A 216 -11.01 -11.09 -17.95
CA GLY A 216 -11.42 -10.67 -16.61
C GLY A 216 -10.23 -10.50 -15.66
N TYR A 217 -9.25 -11.40 -15.71
CA TYR A 217 -8.02 -11.30 -14.93
C TYR A 217 -7.16 -10.09 -15.33
N VAL A 218 -7.03 -9.81 -16.63
CA VAL A 218 -6.35 -8.60 -17.12
C VAL A 218 -7.10 -7.35 -16.65
N GLY A 219 -8.42 -7.34 -16.80
CA GLY A 219 -9.29 -6.25 -16.32
C GLY A 219 -9.14 -6.01 -14.82
N TYR A 220 -9.09 -7.06 -14.01
CA TYR A 220 -8.80 -6.98 -12.58
C TYR A 220 -7.44 -6.35 -12.30
N CYS A 221 -6.38 -6.80 -12.97
CA CYS A 221 -5.04 -6.23 -12.77
C CYS A 221 -5.01 -4.72 -13.08
N LEU A 222 -5.62 -4.32 -14.20
CA LEU A 222 -5.69 -2.91 -14.60
C LEU A 222 -6.53 -2.07 -13.62
N ALA A 223 -7.71 -2.55 -13.25
CA ALA A 223 -8.60 -1.88 -12.29
C ALA A 223 -7.92 -1.72 -10.93
N TYR A 224 -7.28 -2.77 -10.44
CA TYR A 224 -6.56 -2.74 -9.18
C TYR A 224 -5.41 -1.73 -9.19
N ASP A 225 -4.59 -1.72 -10.24
CA ASP A 225 -3.46 -0.80 -10.33
C ASP A 225 -3.93 0.66 -10.57
N ALA A 226 -5.05 0.85 -11.27
CA ALA A 226 -5.67 2.17 -11.42
C ALA A 226 -6.24 2.70 -10.11
N VAL A 227 -6.97 1.87 -9.36
CA VAL A 227 -7.53 2.23 -8.05
C VAL A 227 -6.41 2.50 -7.06
N ASN A 228 -5.38 1.66 -6.98
CA ASN A 228 -4.24 1.88 -6.09
C ASN A 228 -3.57 3.23 -6.33
N ARG A 229 -3.25 3.53 -7.59
CA ARG A 229 -2.66 4.81 -8.00
C ARG A 229 -3.58 5.99 -7.69
N GLY A 230 -4.88 5.83 -7.97
CA GLY A 230 -5.87 6.86 -7.68
C GLY A 230 -5.97 7.18 -6.18
N LEU A 231 -5.95 6.16 -5.32
CA LEU A 231 -5.99 6.33 -3.86
C LEU A 231 -4.71 6.97 -3.33
N ASP A 232 -3.54 6.53 -3.80
CA ASP A 232 -2.23 7.12 -3.48
C ASP A 232 -2.22 8.62 -3.82
N TYR A 233 -2.52 8.97 -5.07
CA TYR A 233 -2.53 10.37 -5.51
C TYR A 233 -3.57 11.20 -4.80
N ARG A 234 -4.75 10.64 -4.50
CA ARG A 234 -5.79 11.35 -3.77
C ARG A 234 -5.35 11.66 -2.35
N SER A 235 -4.71 10.72 -1.68
CA SER A 235 -4.22 10.93 -0.31
C SER A 235 -3.14 12.00 -0.28
N ASP A 236 -2.12 11.86 -1.12
CA ASP A 236 -1.02 12.82 -1.21
C ASP A 236 -1.50 14.23 -1.54
N ARG A 237 -2.39 14.35 -2.53
CA ARG A 237 -2.93 15.64 -2.94
C ARG A 237 -3.73 16.28 -1.82
N LYS A 238 -4.60 15.53 -1.16
CA LYS A 238 -5.38 16.05 -0.03
C LYS A 238 -4.47 16.53 1.10
N THR A 239 -3.45 15.75 1.46
CA THR A 239 -2.49 16.11 2.49
C THR A 239 -1.68 17.35 2.10
N ALA A 240 -1.15 17.39 0.88
CA ALA A 240 -0.40 18.55 0.38
C ALA A 240 -1.24 19.84 0.33
N MET A 241 -2.56 19.72 0.09
CA MET A 241 -3.46 20.87 0.07
C MET A 241 -3.84 21.40 1.47
N MET A 242 -3.44 20.74 2.56
CA MET A 242 -3.76 21.19 3.93
C MET A 242 -3.02 22.49 4.27
N SER A 243 -1.74 22.60 3.91
CA SER A 243 -0.96 23.82 4.08
C SER A 243 0.28 23.80 3.16
N LYS A 244 0.92 24.97 3.00
CA LYS A 244 2.19 25.07 2.26
C LYS A 244 3.30 24.22 2.90
N ASP A 245 3.30 24.10 4.22
CA ASP A 245 4.28 23.29 4.95
C ASP A 245 4.08 21.80 4.67
N TYR A 246 2.83 21.33 4.61
CA TYR A 246 2.52 19.97 4.19
C TYR A 246 2.95 19.69 2.74
N ALA A 247 2.72 20.63 1.82
CA ALA A 247 3.18 20.48 0.44
C ALA A 247 4.72 20.39 0.35
N ARG A 248 5.45 21.28 1.03
CA ARG A 248 6.93 21.26 1.09
C ARG A 248 7.45 19.98 1.72
N GLY A 249 6.89 19.58 2.86
CA GLY A 249 7.19 18.32 3.53
C GLY A 249 6.94 17.11 2.63
N GLY A 250 5.88 17.13 1.82
CA GLY A 250 5.59 16.07 0.86
C GLY A 250 6.62 15.96 -0.26
N VAL A 251 7.10 17.09 -0.81
CA VAL A 251 8.19 17.07 -1.80
C VAL A 251 9.45 16.48 -1.19
N GLU A 252 9.87 16.97 -0.02
CA GLU A 252 11.05 16.47 0.69
C GLU A 252 10.93 14.97 0.99
N PHE A 253 9.79 14.53 1.51
CA PHE A 253 9.54 13.13 1.85
C PHE A 253 9.78 12.19 0.66
N TYR A 254 9.25 12.52 -0.53
CA TYR A 254 9.49 11.69 -1.71
C TYR A 254 10.91 11.82 -2.25
N ASP A 255 11.53 13.00 -2.22
CA ASP A 255 12.93 13.15 -2.61
C ASP A 255 13.86 12.33 -1.72
N LYS A 256 13.58 12.27 -0.41
CA LYS A 256 14.29 11.44 0.55
C LYS A 256 14.09 9.95 0.29
N ILE A 257 12.87 9.49 -0.01
CA ILE A 257 12.61 8.10 -0.45
C ILE A 257 13.38 7.77 -1.74
N LEU A 258 13.34 8.65 -2.73
CA LEU A 258 14.03 8.44 -4.01
C LEU A 258 15.55 8.41 -3.82
N SER A 259 16.09 9.28 -2.95
CA SER A 259 17.50 9.28 -2.57
C SER A 259 17.89 7.99 -1.88
N HIS A 260 17.13 7.57 -0.86
CA HIS A 260 17.31 6.32 -0.13
C HIS A 260 17.36 5.12 -1.08
N ASN A 261 16.41 5.02 -2.00
CA ASN A 261 16.34 3.92 -2.97
C ASN A 261 17.51 3.92 -3.96
N ARG A 262 18.00 5.08 -4.39
CA ARG A 262 19.21 5.17 -5.23
C ARG A 262 20.44 4.70 -4.45
N THR A 263 20.59 5.11 -3.20
CA THR A 263 21.70 4.65 -2.35
C THR A 263 21.64 3.14 -2.12
N LEU A 264 20.46 2.59 -1.81
CA LEU A 264 20.27 1.14 -1.69
C LEU A 264 20.54 0.38 -3.00
N ARG A 265 20.24 0.98 -4.16
CA ARG A 265 20.58 0.38 -5.46
C ARG A 265 22.09 0.08 -5.54
N PHE A 266 22.92 1.03 -5.13
CA PHE A 266 24.37 0.89 -5.15
C PHE A 266 24.87 -0.05 -4.04
N LEU A 267 24.42 0.15 -2.79
CA LEU A 267 24.86 -0.64 -1.64
C LEU A 267 24.54 -2.13 -1.77
N LEU A 268 23.41 -2.48 -2.41
CA LEU A 268 23.01 -3.87 -2.62
C LEU A 268 23.59 -4.51 -3.89
N GLY A 269 24.33 -3.76 -4.71
CA GLY A 269 24.88 -4.24 -5.98
C GLY A 269 23.78 -4.81 -6.90
N LYS A 270 24.02 -5.99 -7.50
CA LYS A 270 23.07 -6.63 -8.45
C LYS A 270 21.65 -6.78 -7.92
N GLN A 271 21.48 -7.04 -6.62
CA GLN A 271 20.15 -7.15 -6.00
C GLN A 271 19.44 -5.79 -5.95
N GLY A 272 20.19 -4.74 -5.61
CA GLY A 272 19.70 -3.36 -5.65
C GLY A 272 19.31 -2.97 -7.07
N GLU A 273 20.14 -3.34 -8.05
CA GLU A 273 19.89 -3.03 -9.46
C GLU A 273 18.62 -3.66 -10.03
N ALA A 274 18.27 -4.86 -9.55
CA ALA A 274 17.03 -5.55 -9.91
C ALA A 274 15.79 -4.97 -9.20
N THR A 275 15.98 -4.26 -8.08
CA THR A 275 14.88 -3.77 -7.23
C THR A 275 14.55 -2.30 -7.48
N PHE A 276 15.56 -1.46 -7.67
CA PHE A 276 15.43 0.00 -7.75
C PHE A 276 15.88 0.51 -9.11
N ALA A 277 15.06 1.34 -9.77
CA ALA A 277 15.46 2.05 -10.98
C ALA A 277 16.49 3.15 -10.69
N LEU A 278 17.20 3.62 -11.73
CA LEU A 278 18.22 4.68 -11.60
C LEU A 278 17.66 5.98 -11.02
N ASN A 279 16.38 6.27 -11.23
CA ASN A 279 15.71 7.45 -10.69
C ASN A 279 15.18 7.25 -9.26
N GLY A 280 15.37 6.08 -8.64
CA GLY A 280 14.92 5.77 -7.27
C GLY A 280 13.51 5.18 -7.17
N ASN A 281 12.79 4.98 -8.28
CA ASN A 281 11.54 4.23 -8.25
C ASN A 281 11.78 2.73 -8.08
N LEU A 282 10.76 1.98 -7.68
CA LEU A 282 10.81 0.52 -7.63
C LEU A 282 10.62 -0.07 -9.04
N PHE A 283 11.40 -1.09 -9.39
CA PHE A 283 11.15 -1.88 -10.59
C PHE A 283 9.91 -2.76 -10.42
N PRO A 284 9.16 -3.02 -11.50
CA PRO A 284 8.09 -4.02 -11.48
C PRO A 284 8.69 -5.38 -11.15
N ARG A 285 8.33 -5.96 -9.99
CA ARG A 285 8.80 -7.29 -9.56
C ARG A 285 8.24 -8.42 -10.45
N HIS A 286 7.22 -8.13 -11.26
CA HIS A 286 6.64 -9.03 -12.25
C HIS A 286 6.64 -8.36 -13.62
N TRP A 287 6.91 -9.10 -14.71
CA TRP A 287 7.13 -8.60 -16.07
C TRP A 287 6.06 -7.64 -16.62
N LEU A 288 4.85 -7.63 -16.05
CA LEU A 288 3.72 -6.84 -16.55
C LEU A 288 3.05 -5.96 -15.49
N ARG A 289 3.56 -5.89 -14.24
CA ARG A 289 2.81 -5.26 -13.15
C ARG A 289 3.66 -4.54 -12.12
N SER A 290 3.51 -3.22 -12.05
CA SER A 290 4.01 -2.38 -10.96
C SER A 290 2.92 -2.19 -9.92
N LYS A 291 3.00 -2.92 -8.80
CA LYS A 291 2.04 -2.77 -7.69
C LYS A 291 2.12 -1.41 -6.98
N HIS A 292 3.24 -0.69 -7.13
CA HIS A 292 3.46 0.59 -6.48
C HIS A 292 3.38 1.75 -7.47
N THR A 293 2.71 2.81 -7.05
CA THR A 293 2.69 4.10 -7.75
C THR A 293 4.11 4.68 -7.76
N PRO A 294 4.65 5.09 -8.93
CA PRO A 294 5.99 5.67 -9.00
C PRO A 294 6.13 6.89 -8.09
N TYR A 295 7.12 6.86 -7.19
CA TYR A 295 7.40 7.93 -6.23
C TYR A 295 7.70 9.26 -6.92
N THR A 296 8.43 9.23 -8.04
CA THR A 296 8.63 10.41 -8.91
C THR A 296 7.32 11.07 -9.31
N SER A 297 6.34 10.30 -9.81
CA SER A 297 5.04 10.86 -10.19
C SER A 297 4.24 11.39 -9.00
N ARG A 298 4.36 10.77 -7.81
CA ARG A 298 3.71 11.25 -6.59
C ARG A 298 4.29 12.61 -6.17
N ARG A 299 5.62 12.72 -6.14
CA ARG A 299 6.34 13.98 -5.86
C ARG A 299 5.95 15.09 -6.85
N ASP A 300 6.01 14.82 -8.15
CA ASP A 300 5.80 15.86 -9.17
C ASP A 300 4.37 16.43 -9.10
N ARG A 301 3.38 15.60 -8.70
CA ARG A 301 2.01 16.07 -8.45
C ARG A 301 1.93 17.00 -7.24
N ILE A 302 2.70 16.76 -6.19
CA ILE A 302 2.77 17.64 -5.01
C ILE A 302 3.49 18.94 -5.36
N VAL A 303 4.56 18.89 -6.15
CA VAL A 303 5.24 20.09 -6.68
C VAL A 303 4.24 20.99 -7.42
N ASN A 304 3.35 20.40 -8.22
CA ASN A 304 2.30 21.17 -8.89
C ASN A 304 1.31 21.82 -7.92
N VAL A 305 0.93 21.13 -6.83
CA VAL A 305 0.09 21.73 -5.76
C VAL A 305 0.80 22.91 -5.11
N LEU A 306 2.11 22.77 -4.83
CA LEU A 306 2.91 23.83 -4.20
C LEU A 306 2.98 25.07 -5.11
N ARG A 307 3.27 24.89 -6.40
CA ARG A 307 3.34 25.98 -7.39
C ARG A 307 2.01 26.74 -7.53
N VAL A 308 0.89 26.02 -7.58
CA VAL A 308 -0.45 26.65 -7.66
C VAL A 308 -0.77 27.44 -6.38
N SER A 309 -0.18 27.07 -5.24
CA SER A 309 -0.36 27.79 -3.98
C SER A 309 0.53 29.03 -3.87
N GLU A 310 1.47 29.23 -4.81
CA GLU A 310 2.39 30.38 -4.85
C GLU A 310 1.89 31.52 -5.75
N THR A 311 0.96 31.24 -6.66
CA THR A 311 0.24 32.22 -7.50
C THR A 311 -0.99 32.75 -6.79
#